data_AF-A0AA87J7P2-F1
#
_entry.id   AF-A0AA87J7P2-F1
#
_cell.length_a   1.000
_cell.length_b   1.000
_cell.length_c   1.000
_cell.angle_alpha   90.00
_cell.angle_beta   90.00
_cell.angle_gamma   90.00
#
_symmetry.space_group_name_H-M   'P 1'
#
loop_
_entity.id
_entity.type
_entity.pdbx_description
1 polymer ?
#
loop_
_entity_poly.entity_id
_entity_poly.type
_entity_poly.pdbx_seq_one_letter_code
_entity_poly.pdbx_strand_id
1 'polypeptide(L)'
;MPGRGPLRTFLTELLIPYEQDEISRLIVDTHDQAAFAPISHLCVGDFRDWLLSDQATTDRLARLAPGLTPEMVAAVSKLMRNQDLIKVAGKVRVTTGFRNTIGESGTLATRLQPNHPTDDPRGILASTLEGLTYGCGDAVIGINPASDSPAAVADIIRLLDELISRFEIPTQSCVLTHATTSITLIENNVPVDLVFQSVAGTQVANAAFGISLSTLREAHDAGQSMGRGTVGRNVMYFETGQGSCLSANAHHGVDQQTCEARAYAACRPFAPLLVNTVVGFIGPEYLYDGKQIIRAGLEDHFCGKLMGLPMGCDICYTNHAEADQDDMDVLLTLLATAGINFIIAVPGADDIMLNYQSTSFHDQLYVRDLLKVKRAPEFAKWLEDMEIADHDGSLRPLRSDHPLKYGLPRLTA
;
A
#
# COMPACT_ATOMS: atom_id res chain seq x y z
N MET A 1 31.40 -17.69 -0.11
CA MET A 1 30.78 -16.58 -0.86
C MET A 1 29.36 -16.42 -0.35
N PRO A 2 28.94 -15.22 0.07
CA PRO A 2 27.54 -14.95 0.42
C PRO A 2 26.63 -15.37 -0.74
N GLY A 3 25.49 -16.01 -0.45
CA GLY A 3 24.47 -16.33 -1.47
C GLY A 3 24.53 -17.71 -2.15
N ARG A 4 25.40 -18.64 -1.72
CA ARG A 4 25.48 -20.01 -2.30
C ARG A 4 24.34 -20.96 -1.90
N GLY A 5 23.40 -20.55 -1.04
CA GLY A 5 22.25 -21.37 -0.65
C GLY A 5 21.32 -21.62 -1.85
N PRO A 6 20.96 -22.88 -2.17
CA PRO A 6 19.97 -23.17 -3.22
C PRO A 6 18.61 -22.56 -2.88
N LEU A 7 17.88 -22.00 -3.87
CA LEU A 7 16.53 -21.46 -3.62
C LEU A 7 15.59 -22.53 -3.07
N ARG A 8 15.69 -23.76 -3.59
CA ARG A 8 14.87 -24.89 -3.14
C ARG A 8 14.99 -25.21 -1.64
N THR A 9 16.06 -24.76 -0.96
CA THR A 9 16.21 -24.95 0.48
C THR A 9 15.05 -24.32 1.25
N PHE A 10 14.55 -23.17 0.80
CA PHE A 10 13.42 -22.48 1.44
C PHE A 10 12.08 -23.25 1.34
N LEU A 11 12.01 -24.31 0.51
CA LEU A 11 10.83 -25.16 0.41
C LEU A 11 10.84 -26.30 1.44
N THR A 12 12.00 -26.62 2.01
CA THR A 12 12.18 -27.75 2.93
C THR A 12 12.62 -27.32 4.32
N GLU A 13 13.28 -26.16 4.44
CA GLU A 13 13.78 -25.59 5.69
C GLU A 13 12.98 -24.33 6.03
N LEU A 14 11.84 -24.52 6.70
CA LEU A 14 10.97 -23.42 7.10
C LEU A 14 11.56 -22.70 8.33
N LEU A 15 11.61 -21.36 8.27
CA LEU A 15 12.08 -20.54 9.39
C LEU A 15 11.11 -20.54 10.58
N ILE A 16 9.82 -20.72 10.30
CA ILE A 16 8.77 -20.91 11.30
C ILE A 16 8.06 -22.23 10.97
N PRO A 17 7.90 -23.16 11.92
CA PRO A 17 7.34 -24.48 11.65
C PRO A 17 5.91 -24.42 11.08
N TYR A 18 5.62 -25.25 10.08
CA TYR A 18 4.32 -25.34 9.41
C TYR A 18 3.17 -25.54 10.40
N GLU A 19 3.36 -26.38 11.40
CA GLU A 19 2.33 -26.73 12.39
C GLU A 19 2.02 -25.57 13.35
N GLN A 20 2.93 -24.61 13.49
CA GLN A 20 2.84 -23.54 14.48
C GLN A 20 2.30 -22.22 13.92
N ASP A 21 2.22 -22.07 12.59
CA ASP A 21 2.02 -20.77 11.98
C ASP A 21 1.22 -20.84 10.67
N GLU A 22 0.04 -20.22 10.65
CA GLU A 22 -0.86 -20.23 9.49
C GLU A 22 -0.29 -19.54 8.26
N ILE A 23 0.61 -18.58 8.44
CA ILE A 23 1.28 -17.92 7.32
C ILE A 23 2.27 -18.88 6.66
N SER A 24 2.98 -19.69 7.42
CA SER A 24 3.87 -20.75 6.91
C SER A 24 3.08 -21.83 6.19
N ARG A 25 1.90 -22.20 6.72
CA ARG A 25 0.98 -23.10 6.01
C ARG A 25 0.54 -22.51 4.68
N LEU A 26 0.08 -21.26 4.68
CA LEU A 26 -0.31 -20.54 3.47
C LEU A 26 0.82 -20.52 2.43
N ILE A 27 2.05 -20.19 2.83
CA ILE A 27 3.21 -20.12 1.93
C ILE A 27 3.49 -21.47 1.28
N VAL A 28 3.49 -22.55 2.08
CA VAL A 28 3.77 -23.91 1.59
C VAL A 28 2.65 -24.42 0.69
N ASP A 29 1.39 -24.25 1.12
CA ASP A 29 0.22 -24.82 0.45
C ASP A 29 -0.12 -24.12 -0.86
N THR A 30 0.30 -22.86 -1.03
CA THR A 30 0.02 -22.05 -2.22
C THR A 30 1.21 -21.89 -3.17
N HIS A 31 2.38 -22.45 -2.84
CA HIS A 31 3.56 -22.34 -3.70
C HIS A 31 3.37 -23.09 -5.04
N ASP A 32 3.51 -22.36 -6.15
CA ASP A 32 3.41 -22.93 -7.50
C ASP A 32 4.77 -23.49 -7.97
N GLN A 33 4.89 -24.82 -7.95
CA GLN A 33 6.09 -25.53 -8.41
C GLN A 33 6.38 -25.33 -9.90
N ALA A 34 5.36 -25.18 -10.74
CA ALA A 34 5.54 -24.98 -12.18
C ALA A 34 6.05 -23.56 -12.48
N ALA A 35 5.53 -22.55 -11.77
CA ALA A 35 6.04 -21.19 -11.84
C ALA A 35 7.50 -21.08 -11.34
N PHE A 36 7.86 -21.84 -10.30
CA PHE A 36 9.21 -21.87 -9.72
C PHE A 36 10.23 -22.64 -10.59
N ALA A 37 9.80 -23.66 -11.33
CA ALA A 37 10.66 -24.58 -12.08
C ALA A 37 11.77 -23.90 -12.90
N PRO A 38 11.54 -22.78 -13.63
CA PRO A 38 12.56 -22.12 -14.45
C PRO A 38 13.78 -21.61 -13.66
N ILE A 39 13.62 -21.29 -12.37
CA ILE A 39 14.70 -20.78 -11.51
C ILE A 39 15.09 -21.76 -10.38
N SER A 40 14.44 -22.91 -10.29
CA SER A 40 14.60 -23.88 -9.19
C SER A 40 16.04 -24.39 -8.97
N HIS A 41 16.87 -24.31 -10.01
CA HIS A 41 18.27 -24.74 -10.00
C HIS A 41 19.23 -23.67 -9.48
N LEU A 42 18.77 -22.42 -9.34
CA LEU A 42 19.60 -21.28 -8.95
C LEU A 42 19.88 -21.28 -7.44
N CYS A 43 21.04 -20.77 -7.06
CA CYS A 43 21.25 -20.27 -5.70
C CYS A 43 20.74 -18.84 -5.55
N VAL A 44 20.65 -18.31 -4.33
CA VAL A 44 20.19 -16.93 -4.08
C VAL A 44 21.04 -15.90 -4.86
N GLY A 45 22.35 -16.12 -4.94
CA GLY A 45 23.26 -15.28 -5.73
C GLY A 45 22.94 -15.31 -7.23
N ASP A 46 22.76 -16.51 -7.80
CA ASP A 46 22.42 -16.63 -9.22
C ASP A 46 21.03 -16.07 -9.53
N PHE A 47 20.11 -16.14 -8.56
CA PHE A 47 18.78 -15.54 -8.68
C PHE A 47 18.85 -14.02 -8.72
N ARG A 48 19.67 -13.39 -7.87
CA ARG A 48 19.96 -11.94 -7.95
C ARG A 48 20.46 -11.57 -9.34
N ASP A 49 21.45 -12.30 -9.85
CA ASP A 49 22.06 -12.01 -11.14
C ASP A 49 21.06 -12.21 -12.30
N TRP A 50 20.22 -13.24 -12.21
CA TRP A 50 19.12 -13.47 -13.15
C TRP A 50 18.10 -12.31 -13.13
N LEU A 51 17.66 -11.85 -11.96
CA LEU A 51 16.74 -10.71 -11.81
C LEU A 51 17.31 -9.43 -12.42
N LEU A 52 18.62 -9.21 -12.32
CA LEU A 52 19.29 -8.03 -12.87
C LEU A 52 19.49 -8.09 -14.38
N SER A 53 19.50 -9.29 -14.96
CA SER A 53 19.68 -9.53 -16.40
C SER A 53 18.48 -9.13 -17.26
N ASP A 54 18.67 -9.08 -18.58
CA ASP A 54 17.61 -8.82 -19.56
C ASP A 54 16.64 -10.00 -19.71
N GLN A 55 16.96 -11.16 -19.13
CA GLN A 55 16.07 -12.31 -19.13
C GLN A 55 14.85 -12.12 -18.21
N ALA A 56 14.99 -11.32 -17.14
CA ALA A 56 13.93 -11.03 -16.19
C ALA A 56 12.96 -9.96 -16.73
N THR A 57 12.30 -10.27 -17.84
CA THR A 57 11.25 -9.42 -18.44
C THR A 57 10.01 -9.37 -17.55
N THR A 58 9.20 -8.31 -17.69
CA THR A 58 7.94 -8.11 -16.95
C THR A 58 7.05 -9.36 -16.99
N ASP A 59 6.81 -9.93 -18.18
CA ASP A 59 6.00 -11.14 -18.36
C ASP A 59 6.58 -12.38 -17.64
N ARG A 60 7.91 -12.52 -17.64
CA ARG A 60 8.56 -13.64 -16.96
C ARG A 60 8.49 -13.48 -15.45
N LEU A 61 8.64 -12.26 -14.94
CA LEU A 61 8.50 -11.96 -13.52
C LEU A 61 7.05 -12.19 -13.04
N ALA A 62 6.06 -11.76 -13.82
CA ALA A 62 4.65 -11.99 -13.52
C ALA A 62 4.31 -13.49 -13.45
N ARG A 63 4.80 -14.29 -14.40
CA ARG A 63 4.62 -15.76 -14.38
C ARG A 63 5.40 -16.46 -13.26
N LEU A 64 6.48 -15.85 -12.77
CA LEU A 64 7.32 -16.41 -11.72
C LEU A 64 6.75 -16.15 -10.32
N ALA A 65 6.05 -15.03 -10.10
CA ALA A 65 5.64 -14.57 -8.77
C ALA A 65 4.92 -15.63 -7.89
N PRO A 66 4.01 -16.48 -8.41
CA PRO A 66 3.37 -17.55 -7.62
C PRO A 66 4.33 -18.65 -7.14
N GLY A 67 5.47 -18.81 -7.79
CA GLY A 67 6.53 -19.75 -7.42
C GLY A 67 7.60 -19.16 -6.49
N LEU A 68 7.42 -17.93 -5.99
CA LEU A 68 8.34 -17.29 -5.06
C LEU A 68 7.78 -17.33 -3.64
N THR A 69 8.54 -17.93 -2.72
CA THR A 69 8.27 -17.80 -1.28
C THR A 69 8.81 -16.48 -0.73
N PRO A 70 8.24 -15.95 0.36
CA PRO A 70 8.77 -14.78 1.06
C PRO A 70 10.25 -14.88 1.39
N GLU A 71 10.69 -16.04 1.87
CA GLU A 71 12.06 -16.27 2.32
C GLU A 71 13.05 -16.22 1.14
N MET A 72 12.67 -16.70 -0.06
CA MET A 72 13.48 -16.52 -1.28
C MET A 72 13.64 -15.04 -1.64
N VAL A 73 12.54 -14.29 -1.56
CA VAL A 73 12.47 -12.87 -1.94
C VAL A 73 13.21 -12.00 -0.94
N ALA A 74 13.07 -12.27 0.36
CA ALA A 74 13.83 -11.60 1.43
C ALA A 74 15.32 -11.96 1.37
N ALA A 75 15.67 -13.22 1.05
CA ALA A 75 17.07 -13.61 0.94
C ALA A 75 17.78 -12.88 -0.22
N VAL A 76 17.11 -12.72 -1.36
CA VAL A 76 17.71 -12.04 -2.51
C VAL A 76 17.79 -10.52 -2.31
N SER A 77 16.82 -9.89 -1.64
CA SER A 77 16.85 -8.45 -1.34
C SER A 77 18.06 -8.08 -0.46
N LYS A 78 18.41 -8.94 0.49
CA LYS A 78 19.59 -8.79 1.36
C LYS A 78 20.94 -8.81 0.62
N LEU A 79 20.99 -9.35 -0.59
CA LEU A 79 22.19 -9.34 -1.44
C LEU A 79 22.23 -8.16 -2.42
N MET A 80 21.16 -7.36 -2.48
CA MET A 80 21.01 -6.29 -3.44
C MET A 80 21.39 -4.94 -2.86
N ARG A 81 22.11 -4.12 -3.64
CA ARG A 81 22.28 -2.69 -3.35
C ARG A 81 20.99 -1.93 -3.68
N ASN A 82 20.87 -0.68 -3.23
CA ASN A 82 19.67 0.13 -3.50
C ASN A 82 19.33 0.23 -5.00
N GLN A 83 20.33 0.46 -5.87
CA GLN A 83 20.13 0.48 -7.32
C GLN A 83 19.63 -0.86 -7.88
N ASP A 84 20.00 -1.99 -7.27
CA ASP A 84 19.59 -3.31 -7.71
C ASP A 84 18.09 -3.50 -7.37
N LEU A 85 17.69 -3.14 -6.15
CA LEU A 85 16.29 -3.15 -5.69
C LEU A 85 15.41 -2.29 -6.62
N ILE A 86 15.83 -1.05 -6.88
CA ILE A 86 15.13 -0.09 -7.76
C ILE A 86 15.00 -0.66 -9.17
N LYS A 87 16.11 -1.15 -9.74
CA LYS A 87 16.14 -1.65 -11.13
C LYS A 87 15.24 -2.87 -11.31
N VAL A 88 15.23 -3.80 -10.35
CA VAL A 88 14.39 -5.01 -10.48
C VAL A 88 12.92 -4.68 -10.21
N ALA A 89 12.61 -3.90 -9.18
CA ALA A 89 11.23 -3.46 -8.91
C ALA A 89 10.64 -2.72 -10.12
N GLY A 90 11.43 -1.87 -10.77
CA GLY A 90 11.06 -1.14 -11.98
C GLY A 90 10.73 -2.02 -13.19
N LYS A 91 11.11 -3.30 -13.22
CA LYS A 91 10.71 -4.28 -14.25
C LYS A 91 9.36 -4.94 -13.95
N VAL A 92 8.91 -4.93 -12.70
CA VAL A 92 7.67 -5.60 -12.28
C VAL A 92 6.48 -4.67 -12.48
N ARG A 93 5.39 -5.21 -13.04
CA ARG A 93 4.13 -4.51 -13.22
C ARG A 93 3.02 -5.30 -12.56
N VAL A 94 2.29 -4.64 -11.66
CA VAL A 94 1.14 -5.20 -10.97
C VAL A 94 0.04 -4.15 -11.06
N THR A 95 -1.01 -4.49 -11.79
CA THR A 95 -2.15 -3.61 -12.05
C THR A 95 -3.38 -4.18 -11.35
N THR A 96 -4.09 -3.33 -10.62
CA THR A 96 -5.31 -3.67 -9.88
C THR A 96 -6.38 -2.62 -10.17
N GLY A 97 -7.65 -2.97 -9.92
CA GLY A 97 -8.77 -2.08 -10.24
C GLY A 97 -9.94 -2.18 -9.28
N PHE A 98 -10.52 -1.04 -8.95
CA PHE A 98 -11.81 -0.92 -8.27
C PHE A 98 -12.69 0.11 -8.97
N ARG A 99 -12.53 1.41 -8.71
CA ARG A 99 -13.10 2.51 -9.53
C ARG A 99 -12.05 3.21 -10.39
N ASN A 100 -10.78 3.05 -10.03
CA ASN A 100 -9.62 3.44 -10.84
C ASN A 100 -8.76 2.22 -11.14
N THR A 101 -8.01 2.30 -12.25
CA THR A 101 -6.92 1.37 -12.56
C THR A 101 -5.62 1.88 -11.92
N ILE A 102 -4.98 1.07 -11.08
CA ILE A 102 -3.77 1.44 -10.32
C ILE A 102 -2.59 0.57 -10.74
N GLY A 103 -1.42 1.18 -10.92
CA GLY A 103 -0.16 0.47 -11.20
C GLY A 103 0.19 0.29 -12.67
N GLU A 104 -0.50 1.00 -13.57
CA GLU A 104 -0.13 1.06 -14.99
C GLU A 104 1.22 1.75 -15.19
N SER A 105 1.92 1.39 -16.27
CA SER A 105 3.19 2.02 -16.60
C SER A 105 3.00 3.51 -16.89
N GLY A 106 3.85 4.35 -16.28
CA GLY A 106 3.75 5.80 -16.44
C GLY A 106 2.68 6.44 -15.55
N THR A 107 2.14 5.71 -14.55
CA THR A 107 1.22 6.25 -13.55
C THR A 107 1.82 6.17 -12.14
N LEU A 108 1.39 7.06 -11.26
CA LEU A 108 1.62 7.01 -9.82
C LEU A 108 0.38 7.56 -9.12
N ALA A 109 -0.31 6.74 -8.35
CA ALA A 109 -1.51 7.16 -7.63
C ALA A 109 -1.18 7.71 -6.24
N THR A 110 -2.14 8.36 -5.59
CA THR A 110 -2.00 8.81 -4.20
C THR A 110 -3.20 8.43 -3.35
N ARG A 111 -2.93 7.98 -2.13
CA ARG A 111 -3.89 7.97 -1.04
C ARG A 111 -4.01 9.39 -0.52
N LEU A 112 -5.20 9.98 -0.58
CA LEU A 112 -5.49 11.22 0.13
C LEU A 112 -5.83 10.85 1.57
N GLN A 113 -5.09 11.38 2.54
CA GLN A 113 -5.27 11.06 3.97
C GLN A 113 -5.70 12.32 4.75
N PRO A 114 -7.02 12.53 4.93
CA PRO A 114 -7.56 13.73 5.59
C PRO A 114 -7.90 13.43 7.06
N ASN A 115 -6.94 12.92 7.82
CA ASN A 115 -7.16 12.59 9.23
C ASN A 115 -7.45 13.85 10.05
N HIS A 116 -8.32 13.72 11.05
CA HIS A 116 -8.65 14.81 11.98
C HIS A 116 -8.57 14.32 13.43
N PRO A 117 -7.98 15.07 14.38
CA PRO A 117 -7.73 14.61 15.76
C PRO A 117 -8.98 14.19 16.56
N THR A 118 -10.16 14.57 16.08
CA THR A 118 -11.46 14.30 16.70
C THR A 118 -12.50 13.80 15.70
N ASP A 119 -12.07 13.40 14.50
CA ASP A 119 -12.96 13.03 13.39
C ASP A 119 -14.05 14.09 13.08
N ASP A 120 -13.73 15.40 13.16
CA ASP A 120 -14.73 16.45 12.83
C ASP A 120 -15.05 16.38 11.33
N PRO A 121 -16.32 16.17 10.95
CA PRO A 121 -16.72 16.01 9.54
C PRO A 121 -16.32 17.19 8.66
N ARG A 122 -16.30 18.42 9.18
CA ARG A 122 -15.94 19.61 8.41
C ARG A 122 -14.43 19.67 8.20
N GLY A 123 -13.64 19.29 9.21
CA GLY A 123 -12.18 19.19 9.08
C GLY A 123 -11.77 18.14 8.05
N ILE A 124 -12.35 16.94 8.14
CA ILE A 124 -12.16 15.87 7.16
C ILE A 124 -12.53 16.34 5.75
N LEU A 125 -13.71 16.95 5.58
CA LEU A 125 -14.19 17.40 4.28
C LEU A 125 -13.32 18.53 3.71
N ALA A 126 -12.89 19.49 4.54
CA ALA A 126 -12.02 20.58 4.11
C ALA A 126 -10.68 20.05 3.59
N SER A 127 -10.03 19.14 4.34
CA SER A 127 -8.79 18.50 3.93
C SER A 127 -8.97 17.61 2.68
N THR A 128 -10.08 16.88 2.60
CA THR A 128 -10.41 16.06 1.41
C THR A 128 -10.54 16.92 0.16
N LEU A 129 -11.27 18.03 0.25
CA LEU A 129 -11.45 18.91 -0.88
C LEU A 129 -10.15 19.58 -1.29
N GLU A 130 -9.36 20.06 -0.33
CA GLU A 130 -8.03 20.60 -0.59
C GLU A 130 -7.19 19.60 -1.38
N GLY A 131 -7.02 18.36 -0.89
CA GLY A 131 -6.23 17.35 -1.58
C GLY A 131 -6.78 17.00 -2.98
N LEU A 132 -8.10 16.98 -3.18
CA LEU A 132 -8.71 16.82 -4.51
C LEU A 132 -8.33 17.97 -5.46
N THR A 133 -8.20 19.21 -4.96
CA THR A 133 -7.73 20.35 -5.78
C THR A 133 -6.26 20.20 -6.22
N TYR A 134 -5.47 19.43 -5.46
CA TYR A 134 -4.11 19.04 -5.83
C TYR A 134 -4.08 17.80 -6.75
N GLY A 135 -5.25 17.23 -7.04
CA GLY A 135 -5.40 16.00 -7.80
C GLY A 135 -4.87 14.78 -7.04
N CYS A 136 -5.02 14.76 -5.72
CA CYS A 136 -4.76 13.58 -4.88
C CYS A 136 -6.01 12.74 -4.69
N GLY A 137 -5.84 11.45 -4.37
CA GLY A 137 -6.92 10.56 -3.99
C GLY A 137 -7.36 9.58 -5.07
N ASP A 138 -6.58 9.40 -6.14
CA ASP A 138 -6.85 8.41 -7.17
C ASP A 138 -6.55 6.97 -6.71
N ALA A 139 -5.74 6.76 -5.67
CA ALA A 139 -5.59 5.45 -5.05
C ALA A 139 -6.71 5.14 -4.06
N VAL A 140 -7.07 6.09 -3.19
CA VAL A 140 -8.13 6.01 -2.18
C VAL A 140 -8.24 7.35 -1.44
N ILE A 141 -9.43 7.73 -0.99
CA ILE A 141 -9.61 8.72 0.09
C ILE A 141 -9.67 7.92 1.40
N GLY A 142 -8.55 7.88 2.14
CA GLY A 142 -8.31 6.95 3.24
C GLY A 142 -8.14 7.64 4.59
N ILE A 143 -9.08 7.45 5.52
CA ILE A 143 -9.07 8.06 6.86
C ILE A 143 -8.70 7.02 7.91
N ASN A 144 -7.67 7.30 8.70
CA ASN A 144 -7.48 6.66 9.99
C ASN A 144 -8.41 7.36 10.99
N PRO A 145 -9.45 6.69 11.52
CA PRO A 145 -10.37 7.34 12.44
C PRO A 145 -9.72 7.50 13.82
N ALA A 146 -9.95 8.63 14.48
CA ALA A 146 -9.57 8.86 15.87
C ALA A 146 -10.46 8.05 16.84
N SER A 147 -11.70 7.73 16.45
CA SER A 147 -12.62 6.88 17.20
C SER A 147 -12.67 5.44 16.67
N ASP A 148 -12.74 4.48 17.58
CA ASP A 148 -13.04 3.08 17.30
C ASP A 148 -14.55 2.75 17.26
N SER A 149 -15.41 3.76 17.45
CA SER A 149 -16.86 3.59 17.46
C SER A 149 -17.39 3.22 16.07
N PRO A 150 -18.08 2.08 15.90
CA PRO A 150 -18.67 1.70 14.62
C PRO A 150 -19.65 2.75 14.07
N ALA A 151 -20.36 3.46 14.95
CA ALA A 151 -21.27 4.53 14.52
C ALA A 151 -20.52 5.72 13.92
N ALA A 152 -19.43 6.17 14.57
CA ALA A 152 -18.61 7.26 14.06
C ALA A 152 -17.95 6.88 12.72
N VAL A 153 -17.43 5.66 12.62
CA VAL A 153 -16.90 5.11 11.36
C VAL A 153 -17.98 5.10 10.26
N ALA A 154 -19.20 4.66 10.58
CA ALA A 154 -20.29 4.65 9.61
C ALA A 154 -20.64 6.05 9.09
N ASP A 155 -20.60 7.06 9.96
CA ASP A 155 -20.91 8.44 9.59
C ASP A 155 -19.83 9.02 8.66
N ILE A 156 -18.55 8.73 8.92
CA ILE A 156 -17.44 9.10 8.02
C ILE A 156 -17.60 8.41 6.65
N ILE A 157 -17.94 7.11 6.64
CA ILE A 157 -18.14 6.37 5.38
C ILE A 157 -19.29 6.98 4.56
N ARG A 158 -20.42 7.31 5.19
CA ARG A 158 -21.55 7.95 4.50
C ARG A 158 -21.20 9.34 3.98
N LEU A 159 -20.43 10.12 4.75
CA LEU A 159 -19.93 11.43 4.31
C LEU A 159 -19.09 11.31 3.04
N LEU A 160 -18.15 10.36 3.01
CA LEU A 160 -17.30 10.13 1.84
C LEU A 160 -18.09 9.56 0.65
N ASP A 161 -19.03 8.65 0.89
CA ASP A 161 -19.92 8.10 -0.14
C ASP A 161 -20.78 9.19 -0.80
N GLU A 162 -21.36 10.10 0.00
CA GLU A 162 -22.13 11.22 -0.53
C GLU A 162 -21.24 12.17 -1.35
N LEU A 163 -20.04 12.50 -0.85
CA LEU A 163 -19.08 13.34 -1.58
C LEU A 163 -18.72 12.71 -2.94
N ILE A 164 -18.31 11.44 -2.93
CA ILE A 164 -17.90 10.71 -4.13
C ILE A 164 -19.05 10.63 -5.12
N SER A 165 -20.24 10.24 -4.67
CA SER A 165 -21.41 10.09 -5.53
C SER A 165 -21.88 11.42 -6.11
N ARG A 166 -21.87 12.49 -5.31
CA ARG A 166 -22.37 13.81 -5.71
C ARG A 166 -21.52 14.48 -6.78
N PHE A 167 -20.21 14.28 -6.74
CA PHE A 167 -19.29 14.84 -7.72
C PHE A 167 -18.81 13.81 -8.74
N GLU A 168 -19.41 12.62 -8.76
CA GLU A 168 -19.07 11.50 -9.63
C GLU A 168 -17.56 11.23 -9.67
N ILE A 169 -16.90 11.33 -8.50
CA ILE A 169 -15.45 11.22 -8.40
C ILE A 169 -15.09 9.74 -8.66
N PRO A 170 -14.29 9.42 -9.68
CA PRO A 170 -13.82 8.06 -9.89
C PRO A 170 -12.75 7.77 -8.84
N THR A 171 -13.17 7.44 -7.63
CA THR A 171 -12.31 7.02 -6.53
C THR A 171 -13.12 6.22 -5.51
N GLN A 172 -12.41 5.59 -4.59
CA GLN A 172 -12.96 4.82 -3.49
C GLN A 172 -12.60 5.45 -2.16
N SER A 173 -13.50 5.29 -1.21
CA SER A 173 -13.26 5.63 0.19
C SER A 173 -12.72 4.44 0.96
N CYS A 174 -11.98 4.71 2.03
CA CYS A 174 -11.68 3.70 3.04
C CYS A 174 -11.55 4.38 4.40
N VAL A 175 -12.29 3.89 5.40
CA VAL A 175 -12.02 4.22 6.79
C VAL A 175 -11.25 3.06 7.38
N LEU A 176 -10.01 3.30 7.80
CA LEU A 176 -9.01 2.31 8.20
C LEU A 176 -9.30 1.77 9.61
N THR A 177 -10.49 1.21 9.79
CA THR A 177 -10.89 0.48 11.00
C THR A 177 -10.54 -1.00 10.89
N HIS A 178 -10.67 -1.73 12.00
CA HIS A 178 -10.49 -3.18 12.01
C HIS A 178 -11.46 -3.88 11.05
N ALA A 179 -11.01 -4.95 10.39
CA ALA A 179 -11.77 -5.65 9.35
C ALA A 179 -13.14 -6.14 9.84
N THR A 180 -13.25 -6.58 11.10
CA THR A 180 -14.53 -7.01 11.70
C THR A 180 -15.53 -5.88 11.87
N THR A 181 -15.07 -4.65 12.12
CA THR A 181 -15.93 -3.46 12.11
C THR A 181 -16.48 -3.24 10.71
N SER A 182 -15.62 -3.34 9.67
CA SER A 182 -16.07 -3.22 8.28
C SER A 182 -17.09 -4.29 7.89
N ILE A 183 -16.89 -5.55 8.29
CA ILE A 183 -17.86 -6.64 8.09
C ILE A 183 -19.21 -6.27 8.70
N THR A 184 -19.22 -5.87 9.98
CA THR A 184 -20.45 -5.48 10.69
C THR A 184 -21.15 -4.30 9.99
N LEU A 185 -20.38 -3.32 9.51
CA LEU A 185 -20.93 -2.17 8.80
C LEU A 185 -21.55 -2.57 7.46
N ILE A 186 -20.93 -3.47 6.72
CA ILE A 186 -21.45 -4.05 5.48
C ILE A 186 -22.77 -4.80 5.73
N GLU A 187 -22.83 -5.64 6.79
CA GLU A 187 -24.07 -6.33 7.19
C GLU A 187 -25.21 -5.35 7.51
N ASN A 188 -24.86 -4.16 8.00
CA ASN A 188 -25.78 -3.06 8.27
C ASN A 188 -25.99 -2.12 7.06
N ASN A 189 -25.61 -2.54 5.85
CA ASN A 189 -25.77 -1.81 4.59
C ASN A 189 -25.08 -0.43 4.55
N VAL A 190 -23.99 -0.25 5.31
CA VAL A 190 -23.13 0.93 5.18
C VAL A 190 -22.31 0.81 3.87
N PRO A 191 -22.17 1.88 3.08
CA PRO A 191 -21.59 1.82 1.73
C PRO A 191 -20.05 1.71 1.73
N VAL A 192 -19.50 0.66 2.35
CA VAL A 192 -18.06 0.40 2.39
C VAL A 192 -17.53 0.10 0.98
N ASP A 193 -16.57 0.90 0.50
CA ASP A 193 -15.89 0.64 -0.78
C ASP A 193 -14.75 -0.38 -0.62
N LEU A 194 -13.78 -0.08 0.26
CA LEU A 194 -12.64 -0.95 0.56
C LEU A 194 -12.65 -1.41 2.01
N VAL A 195 -12.22 -2.65 2.24
CA VAL A 195 -11.99 -3.19 3.59
C VAL A 195 -10.51 -3.13 3.91
N PHE A 196 -10.18 -2.35 4.94
CA PHE A 196 -8.82 -2.20 5.43
C PHE A 196 -8.47 -3.23 6.49
N GLN A 197 -7.18 -3.61 6.56
CA GLN A 197 -6.62 -4.28 7.72
C GLN A 197 -5.08 -4.16 7.77
N SER A 198 -4.52 -3.89 8.95
CA SER A 198 -3.09 -4.09 9.21
C SER A 198 -2.76 -5.58 9.32
N VAL A 199 -1.70 -6.02 8.63
CA VAL A 199 -1.30 -7.44 8.52
C VAL A 199 0.20 -7.59 8.82
N ALA A 200 0.55 -8.67 9.51
CA ALA A 200 1.91 -9.06 9.84
C ALA A 200 2.28 -10.45 9.28
N GLY A 201 3.58 -10.77 9.33
CA GLY A 201 4.16 -11.97 8.73
C GLY A 201 4.10 -13.25 9.56
N THR A 202 3.45 -13.24 10.73
CA THR A 202 3.31 -14.41 11.60
C THR A 202 1.90 -14.49 12.19
N GLN A 203 1.44 -15.70 12.44
CA GLN A 203 0.13 -16.00 13.04
C GLN A 203 -0.01 -15.30 14.39
N VAL A 204 1.04 -15.32 15.22
CA VAL A 204 1.01 -14.70 16.55
C VAL A 204 0.89 -13.17 16.45
N ALA A 205 1.59 -12.54 15.50
CA ALA A 205 1.48 -11.09 15.28
C ALA A 205 0.07 -10.72 14.75
N ASN A 206 -0.46 -11.49 13.79
CA ASN A 206 -1.82 -11.28 13.29
C ASN A 206 -2.89 -11.48 14.39
N ALA A 207 -2.71 -12.47 15.25
CA ALA A 207 -3.59 -12.68 16.40
C ALA A 207 -3.52 -11.50 17.40
N ALA A 208 -2.35 -10.86 17.57
CA ALA A 208 -2.22 -9.65 18.39
C ALA A 208 -2.96 -8.45 17.77
N PHE A 209 -3.13 -8.42 16.45
CA PHE A 209 -3.99 -7.47 15.75
C PHE A 209 -5.48 -7.86 15.75
N GLY A 210 -5.84 -9.01 16.31
CA GLY A 210 -7.23 -9.49 16.36
C GLY A 210 -7.71 -10.17 15.08
N ILE A 211 -6.80 -10.61 14.20
CA ILE A 211 -7.14 -11.22 12.90
C ILE A 211 -6.52 -12.60 12.69
N SER A 212 -7.06 -13.31 11.71
CA SER A 212 -6.55 -14.56 11.14
C SER A 212 -6.81 -14.57 9.62
N LEU A 213 -6.21 -15.51 8.89
CA LEU A 213 -6.50 -15.68 7.46
C LEU A 213 -7.98 -15.95 7.18
N SER A 214 -8.72 -16.59 8.09
CA SER A 214 -10.17 -16.78 7.93
C SER A 214 -10.94 -15.48 8.13
N THR A 215 -10.55 -14.64 9.10
CA THR A 215 -11.12 -13.29 9.28
C THR A 215 -10.90 -12.43 8.03
N LEU A 216 -9.70 -12.48 7.44
CA LEU A 216 -9.40 -11.76 6.20
C LEU A 216 -10.22 -12.28 5.01
N ARG A 217 -10.50 -13.58 4.95
CA ARG A 217 -11.37 -14.17 3.92
C ARG A 217 -12.80 -13.67 4.06
N GLU A 218 -13.35 -13.68 5.26
CA GLU A 218 -14.68 -13.16 5.56
C GLU A 218 -14.79 -11.67 5.19
N ALA A 219 -13.78 -10.88 5.55
CA ALA A 219 -13.69 -9.45 5.20
C ALA A 219 -13.65 -9.22 3.69
N HIS A 220 -12.84 -10.01 2.97
CA HIS A 220 -12.78 -9.99 1.52
C HIS A 220 -14.13 -10.32 0.89
N ASP A 221 -14.79 -11.38 1.36
CA ASP A 221 -16.07 -11.83 0.80
C ASP A 221 -17.20 -10.83 1.10
N ALA A 222 -17.19 -10.22 2.29
CA ALA A 222 -18.08 -9.12 2.64
C ALA A 222 -17.87 -7.91 1.71
N GLY A 223 -16.62 -7.47 1.49
CA GLY A 223 -16.31 -6.38 0.56
C GLY A 223 -16.74 -6.69 -0.87
N GLN A 224 -16.52 -7.93 -1.35
CA GLN A 224 -16.98 -8.38 -2.67
C GLN A 224 -18.49 -8.34 -2.82
N SER A 225 -19.23 -8.66 -1.75
CA SER A 225 -20.70 -8.72 -1.76
C SER A 225 -21.35 -7.37 -2.07
N MET A 226 -20.65 -6.27 -1.76
CA MET A 226 -21.13 -4.91 -2.01
C MET A 226 -21.18 -4.55 -3.50
N GLY A 227 -20.31 -5.14 -4.34
CA GLY A 227 -20.34 -4.94 -5.79
C GLY A 227 -20.13 -3.49 -6.25
N ARG A 228 -19.34 -2.71 -5.53
CA ARG A 228 -19.23 -1.24 -5.70
C ARG A 228 -18.13 -0.75 -6.65
N GLY A 229 -17.30 -1.65 -7.16
CA GLY A 229 -16.26 -1.35 -8.14
C GLY A 229 -16.83 -1.26 -9.56
N THR A 230 -16.37 -0.29 -10.34
CA THR A 230 -16.83 0.00 -11.71
C THR A 230 -15.82 -0.42 -12.79
N VAL A 231 -14.53 -0.47 -12.43
CA VAL A 231 -13.41 -0.87 -13.28
C VAL A 231 -12.97 -2.30 -12.95
N GLY A 232 -12.91 -2.63 -11.66
CA GLY A 232 -12.50 -3.94 -11.18
C GLY A 232 -13.16 -4.30 -9.87
N ARG A 233 -12.67 -5.37 -9.26
CA ARG A 233 -13.25 -5.96 -8.05
C ARG A 233 -12.24 -6.14 -6.93
N ASN A 234 -11.08 -5.49 -6.97
CA ASN A 234 -10.11 -5.58 -5.88
C ASN A 234 -10.63 -4.73 -4.70
N VAL A 235 -10.98 -5.35 -3.57
CA VAL A 235 -11.69 -4.68 -2.45
C VAL A 235 -10.86 -4.54 -1.18
N MET A 236 -9.72 -5.24 -1.08
CA MET A 236 -8.90 -5.20 0.13
C MET A 236 -7.85 -4.09 0.05
N TYR A 237 -7.63 -3.45 1.18
CA TYR A 237 -6.51 -2.56 1.44
C TYR A 237 -5.72 -3.08 2.64
N PHE A 238 -4.45 -3.45 2.45
CA PHE A 238 -3.60 -3.88 3.56
C PHE A 238 -2.48 -2.88 3.86
N GLU A 239 -2.18 -2.72 5.15
CA GLU A 239 -0.96 -2.09 5.61
C GLU A 239 -0.05 -3.10 6.29
N THR A 240 1.24 -2.99 6.01
CA THR A 240 2.33 -3.78 6.59
C THR A 240 3.40 -2.83 7.13
N GLY A 241 4.50 -3.35 7.65
CA GLY A 241 5.58 -2.51 8.15
C GLY A 241 6.60 -3.31 8.94
N GLN A 242 7.87 -3.10 8.62
CA GLN A 242 8.98 -3.64 9.38
C GLN A 242 8.89 -3.23 10.85
N GLY A 243 9.15 -4.19 11.74
CA GLY A 243 9.09 -3.99 13.19
C GLY A 243 7.82 -4.54 13.82
N SER A 244 6.72 -4.69 13.08
CA SER A 244 5.43 -5.17 13.61
C SER A 244 5.54 -6.51 14.35
N CYS A 245 6.17 -7.52 13.73
CA CYS A 245 6.37 -8.82 14.38
C CYS A 245 7.31 -8.74 15.60
N LEU A 246 8.29 -7.84 15.60
CA LEU A 246 9.21 -7.67 16.72
C LEU A 246 8.50 -6.98 17.90
N SER A 247 7.72 -5.93 17.61
CA SER A 247 6.89 -5.21 18.58
C SER A 247 5.91 -6.14 19.30
N ALA A 248 5.28 -7.05 18.55
CA ALA A 248 4.38 -8.07 19.08
C ALA A 248 5.11 -9.25 19.78
N ASN A 249 6.45 -9.22 19.88
CA ASN A 249 7.27 -10.34 20.36
C ASN A 249 6.95 -11.68 19.66
N ALA A 250 6.65 -11.58 18.36
CA ALA A 250 6.06 -12.63 17.53
C ALA A 250 6.91 -12.91 16.28
N HIS A 251 8.20 -12.53 16.30
CA HIS A 251 9.11 -12.65 15.17
C HIS A 251 9.86 -13.98 15.12
N HIS A 252 9.78 -14.83 16.15
CA HIS A 252 10.40 -16.17 16.18
C HIS A 252 11.93 -16.17 15.92
N GLY A 253 12.63 -15.10 16.28
CA GLY A 253 14.06 -14.95 15.97
C GLY A 253 14.37 -14.63 14.50
N VAL A 254 13.33 -14.45 13.66
CA VAL A 254 13.44 -14.02 12.26
C VAL A 254 13.61 -12.51 12.19
N ASP A 255 14.37 -12.04 11.19
CA ASP A 255 14.62 -10.62 10.97
C ASP A 255 13.39 -9.87 10.40
N GLN A 256 13.40 -8.53 10.56
CA GLN A 256 12.28 -7.66 10.20
C GLN A 256 11.87 -7.77 8.73
N GLN A 257 12.83 -7.75 7.80
CA GLN A 257 12.57 -7.83 6.36
C GLN A 257 11.98 -9.18 5.94
N THR A 258 12.44 -10.27 6.55
CA THR A 258 11.88 -11.60 6.26
C THR A 258 10.46 -11.72 6.81
N CYS A 259 10.18 -11.18 7.99
CA CYS A 259 8.83 -11.06 8.51
C CYS A 259 7.93 -10.20 7.61
N GLU A 260 8.44 -9.09 7.10
CA GLU A 260 7.71 -8.19 6.22
C GLU A 260 7.37 -8.84 4.88
N ALA A 261 8.32 -9.55 4.27
CA ALA A 261 8.04 -10.35 3.07
C ALA A 261 6.95 -11.42 3.31
N ARG A 262 6.85 -11.96 4.52
CA ARG A 262 5.81 -12.92 4.88
C ARG A 262 4.45 -12.25 5.06
N ALA A 263 4.39 -10.99 5.48
CA ALA A 263 3.15 -10.21 5.50
C ALA A 263 2.58 -10.05 4.08
N TYR A 264 3.45 -9.89 3.07
CA TYR A 264 3.03 -9.90 1.67
C TYR A 264 2.41 -11.23 1.23
N ALA A 265 2.92 -12.37 1.73
CA ALA A 265 2.29 -13.66 1.46
C ALA A 265 0.87 -13.73 2.04
N ALA A 266 0.64 -13.16 3.22
CA ALA A 266 -0.70 -13.07 3.81
C ALA A 266 -1.66 -12.22 2.97
N CYS A 267 -1.17 -11.21 2.25
CA CYS A 267 -2.00 -10.32 1.43
C CYS A 267 -2.44 -10.95 0.09
N ARG A 268 -1.55 -11.72 -0.57
CA ARG A 268 -1.75 -12.28 -1.93
C ARG A 268 -3.09 -12.99 -2.18
N PRO A 269 -3.61 -13.86 -1.28
CA PRO A 269 -4.80 -14.67 -1.56
C PRO A 269 -6.11 -13.86 -1.68
N PHE A 270 -6.05 -12.56 -1.40
CA PHE A 270 -7.21 -11.68 -1.39
C PHE A 270 -7.19 -10.66 -2.54
N ALA A 271 -6.22 -10.78 -3.46
CA ALA A 271 -6.05 -9.89 -4.63
C ALA A 271 -6.35 -8.42 -4.26
N PRO A 272 -5.60 -7.83 -3.31
CA PRO A 272 -5.90 -6.51 -2.78
C PRO A 272 -5.83 -5.44 -3.87
N LEU A 273 -6.56 -4.35 -3.69
CA LEU A 273 -6.39 -3.16 -4.53
C LEU A 273 -5.06 -2.50 -4.18
N LEU A 274 -4.78 -2.39 -2.87
CA LEU A 274 -3.68 -1.64 -2.30
C LEU A 274 -2.98 -2.48 -1.23
N VAL A 275 -1.65 -2.44 -1.25
CA VAL A 275 -0.81 -2.86 -0.12
C VAL A 275 0.26 -1.80 0.06
N ASN A 276 0.42 -1.20 1.23
CA ASN A 276 1.60 -0.38 1.52
C ASN A 276 2.31 -0.84 2.78
N THR A 277 3.64 -0.75 2.73
CA THR A 277 4.44 -0.65 3.95
C THR A 277 4.25 0.75 4.54
N VAL A 278 4.30 0.86 5.86
CA VAL A 278 4.39 2.13 6.58
C VAL A 278 5.81 2.25 7.16
N VAL A 279 6.74 2.76 6.36
CA VAL A 279 8.17 2.75 6.71
C VAL A 279 8.50 3.95 7.59
N GLY A 280 9.14 3.74 8.74
CA GLY A 280 9.52 4.81 9.68
C GLY A 280 8.43 5.25 10.66
N PHE A 281 7.24 4.63 10.64
CA PHE A 281 6.11 5.00 11.49
C PHE A 281 6.22 4.56 12.95
N ILE A 282 6.86 3.40 13.21
CA ILE A 282 6.87 2.86 14.58
C ILE A 282 7.85 3.62 15.47
N GLY A 283 9.08 3.85 15.01
CA GLY A 283 10.11 4.55 15.78
C GLY A 283 11.54 4.07 15.54
N PRO A 284 12.53 4.76 16.15
CA PRO A 284 13.96 4.50 15.99
C PRO A 284 14.42 3.17 16.57
N GLU A 285 13.60 2.51 17.38
CA GLU A 285 13.88 1.17 17.93
C GLU A 285 13.93 0.11 16.83
N TYR A 286 13.30 0.38 15.68
CA TYR A 286 13.20 -0.53 14.54
C TYR A 286 14.00 -0.03 13.34
N LEU A 287 13.89 1.27 13.02
CA LEU A 287 14.60 1.97 11.95
C LEU A 287 15.08 3.33 12.49
N TYR A 288 16.35 3.40 12.84
CA TYR A 288 16.89 4.50 13.66
C TYR A 288 17.03 5.83 12.90
N ASP A 289 17.53 5.78 11.65
CA ASP A 289 17.88 6.96 10.86
C ASP A 289 17.25 6.95 9.45
N GLY A 290 17.30 8.08 8.76
CA GLY A 290 16.83 8.23 7.38
C GLY A 290 17.42 7.22 6.42
N LYS A 291 18.69 6.82 6.62
CA LYS A 291 19.35 5.79 5.80
C LYS A 291 18.69 4.42 5.95
N GLN A 292 18.32 4.02 7.17
CA GLN A 292 17.62 2.77 7.45
C GLN A 292 16.20 2.81 6.90
N ILE A 293 15.50 3.92 7.06
CA ILE A 293 14.16 4.14 6.48
C ILE A 293 14.20 4.03 4.95
N ILE A 294 15.13 4.72 4.29
CA ILE A 294 15.31 4.65 2.83
C ILE A 294 15.59 3.21 2.39
N ARG A 295 16.46 2.49 3.11
CA ARG A 295 16.79 1.11 2.78
C ARG A 295 15.57 0.19 2.92
N ALA A 296 14.85 0.28 4.03
CA ALA A 296 13.67 -0.54 4.31
C ALA A 296 12.57 -0.30 3.26
N GLY A 297 12.27 0.96 2.94
CA GLY A 297 11.24 1.29 1.93
C GLY A 297 11.57 0.70 0.55
N LEU A 298 12.84 0.69 0.15
CA LEU A 298 13.28 0.05 -1.10
C LEU A 298 13.20 -1.48 -1.06
N GLU A 299 13.54 -2.12 0.06
CA GLU A 299 13.44 -3.56 0.21
C GLU A 299 11.98 -4.01 0.22
N ASP A 300 11.12 -3.31 0.94
CA ASP A 300 9.68 -3.57 1.06
C ASP A 300 8.98 -3.45 -0.30
N HIS A 301 9.21 -2.34 -1.01
CA HIS A 301 8.67 -2.14 -2.35
C HIS A 301 9.15 -3.22 -3.33
N PHE A 302 10.46 -3.54 -3.32
CA PHE A 302 11.01 -4.61 -4.14
C PHE A 302 10.37 -5.96 -3.82
N CYS A 303 10.29 -6.32 -2.54
CA CYS A 303 9.81 -7.62 -2.09
C CYS A 303 8.34 -7.80 -2.44
N GLY A 304 7.47 -6.82 -2.11
CA GLY A 304 6.05 -6.92 -2.43
C GLY A 304 5.77 -6.89 -3.94
N LYS A 305 6.49 -6.07 -4.73
CA LYS A 305 6.39 -6.07 -6.21
C LYS A 305 6.80 -7.41 -6.79
N LEU A 306 7.98 -7.92 -6.44
CA LEU A 306 8.47 -9.22 -6.92
C LEU A 306 7.50 -10.35 -6.52
N MET A 307 6.79 -10.16 -5.41
CA MET A 307 5.74 -11.03 -4.96
C MET A 307 4.39 -10.84 -5.67
N GLY A 308 4.26 -9.90 -6.61
CA GLY A 308 3.05 -9.69 -7.40
C GLY A 308 1.97 -8.87 -6.72
N LEU A 309 2.32 -8.03 -5.74
CA LEU A 309 1.37 -7.13 -5.06
C LEU A 309 1.42 -5.69 -5.60
N PRO A 310 0.28 -4.95 -5.53
CA PRO A 310 0.20 -3.55 -5.92
C PRO A 310 0.84 -2.63 -4.84
N MET A 311 2.16 -2.71 -4.72
CA MET A 311 2.87 -2.06 -3.59
C MET A 311 2.94 -0.54 -3.70
N GLY A 312 2.40 0.11 -2.69
CA GLY A 312 2.71 1.49 -2.31
C GLY A 312 3.61 1.55 -1.06
N CYS A 313 3.82 2.77 -0.58
CA CYS A 313 4.61 3.07 0.60
C CYS A 313 4.10 4.36 1.22
N ASP A 314 3.83 4.32 2.52
CA ASP A 314 3.79 5.55 3.31
C ASP A 314 5.23 5.93 3.64
N ILE A 315 5.71 6.97 2.96
CA ILE A 315 7.09 7.47 3.03
C ILE A 315 7.12 8.44 4.19
N CYS A 316 7.50 7.94 5.36
CA CYS A 316 7.25 8.66 6.57
C CYS A 316 8.34 8.49 7.63
N TYR A 317 8.28 9.33 8.65
CA TYR A 317 9.12 9.23 9.83
C TYR A 317 8.39 9.80 11.05
N THR A 318 8.88 9.46 12.23
CA THR A 318 8.42 10.06 13.48
C THR A 318 9.46 11.04 14.01
N ASN A 319 9.01 12.09 14.70
CA ASN A 319 9.87 13.18 15.21
C ASN A 319 10.99 12.75 16.18
N HIS A 320 11.02 11.49 16.63
CA HIS A 320 12.05 10.96 17.51
C HIS A 320 13.04 10.02 16.81
N ALA A 321 12.87 9.77 15.50
CA ALA A 321 13.89 9.14 14.66
C ALA A 321 14.95 10.16 14.20
N GLU A 322 16.16 9.69 13.88
CA GLU A 322 17.21 10.52 13.27
C GLU A 322 16.97 10.65 11.76
N ALA A 323 15.85 11.28 11.41
CA ALA A 323 15.39 11.50 10.04
C ALA A 323 14.62 12.82 9.94
N ASP A 324 14.56 13.36 8.73
CA ASP A 324 13.75 14.54 8.41
C ASP A 324 13.08 14.43 7.03
N GLN A 325 12.43 15.51 6.59
CA GLN A 325 11.73 15.54 5.30
C GLN A 325 12.67 15.38 4.10
N ASP A 326 13.95 15.77 4.20
CA ASP A 326 14.90 15.62 3.10
C ASP A 326 15.17 14.12 2.84
N ASP A 327 15.20 13.29 3.90
CA ASP A 327 15.27 11.84 3.75
C ASP A 327 14.02 11.26 3.06
N MET A 328 12.84 11.83 3.34
CA MET A 328 11.58 11.43 2.69
C MET A 328 11.57 11.80 1.21
N ASP A 329 12.09 12.97 0.83
CA ASP A 329 12.24 13.38 -0.57
C ASP A 329 13.18 12.44 -1.35
N VAL A 330 14.27 12.00 -0.71
CA VAL A 330 15.16 10.99 -1.27
C VAL A 330 14.41 9.68 -1.48
N LEU A 331 13.71 9.17 -0.46
CA LEU A 331 12.97 7.91 -0.58
C LEU A 331 11.87 7.99 -1.65
N LEU A 332 11.10 9.08 -1.68
CA LEU A 332 10.07 9.35 -2.68
C LEU A 332 10.64 9.27 -4.10
N THR A 333 11.75 9.95 -4.35
CA THR A 333 12.38 9.97 -5.67
C THR A 333 12.83 8.56 -6.08
N LEU A 334 13.43 7.81 -5.14
CA LEU A 334 13.91 6.45 -5.41
C LEU A 334 12.75 5.47 -5.67
N LEU A 335 11.66 5.55 -4.91
CA LEU A 335 10.48 4.69 -5.10
C LEU A 335 9.70 5.05 -6.37
N ALA A 336 9.58 6.34 -6.69
CA ALA A 336 8.95 6.78 -7.92
C ALA A 336 9.70 6.29 -9.16
N THR A 337 11.04 6.36 -9.16
CA THR A 337 11.86 5.79 -10.25
C THR A 337 11.82 4.26 -10.29
N ALA A 338 11.56 3.61 -9.15
CA ALA A 338 11.31 2.16 -9.07
C ALA A 338 9.90 1.75 -9.54
N GLY A 339 9.01 2.70 -9.86
CA GLY A 339 7.66 2.44 -10.35
C GLY A 339 6.68 2.03 -9.25
N ILE A 340 6.75 2.66 -8.08
CA ILE A 340 5.78 2.52 -6.99
C ILE A 340 4.33 2.73 -7.47
N ASN A 341 3.39 1.93 -6.96
CA ASN A 341 1.98 2.03 -7.38
C ASN A 341 1.32 3.29 -6.84
N PHE A 342 1.54 3.58 -5.55
CA PHE A 342 0.97 4.74 -4.88
C PHE A 342 1.79 5.18 -3.66
N ILE A 343 1.61 6.44 -3.28
CA ILE A 343 2.14 7.03 -2.04
C ILE A 343 0.99 7.63 -1.22
N ILE A 344 1.27 7.99 0.04
CA ILE A 344 0.31 8.69 0.90
C ILE A 344 0.49 10.20 0.70
N ALA A 345 -0.59 10.97 0.73
CA ALA A 345 -0.54 12.42 0.62
C ALA A 345 -1.34 13.03 1.77
N VAL A 346 -0.64 13.74 2.66
CA VAL A 346 -1.16 14.38 3.87
C VAL A 346 -1.12 15.91 3.73
N PRO A 347 -2.05 16.67 4.31
CA PRO A 347 -1.96 18.13 4.35
C PRO A 347 -0.63 18.59 4.96
N GLY A 348 0.17 19.31 4.18
CA GLY A 348 1.44 19.87 4.65
C GLY A 348 2.47 18.84 5.13
N ALA A 349 2.36 17.57 4.73
CA ALA A 349 3.20 16.46 5.21
C ALA A 349 3.08 16.16 6.72
N ASP A 350 2.14 16.77 7.45
CA ASP A 350 2.01 16.62 8.90
C ASP A 350 0.66 15.98 9.26
N ASP A 351 0.71 14.76 9.78
CA ASP A 351 -0.50 14.11 10.27
C ASP A 351 -0.74 14.49 11.73
N ILE A 352 -1.61 15.47 11.92
CA ILE A 352 -1.96 16.05 13.23
C ILE A 352 -2.67 15.10 14.19
N MET A 353 -3.11 13.92 13.73
CA MET A 353 -3.77 12.91 14.56
C MET A 353 -2.79 11.78 14.94
N LEU A 354 -2.04 11.27 13.97
CA LEU A 354 -1.09 10.19 14.16
C LEU A 354 0.30 10.67 14.64
N ASN A 355 0.55 11.98 14.61
CA ASN A 355 1.78 12.64 15.08
C ASN A 355 3.07 12.14 14.38
N TYR A 356 3.01 12.04 13.06
CA TYR A 356 4.14 11.66 12.21
C TYR A 356 4.14 12.50 10.93
N GLN A 357 5.27 12.49 10.22
CA GLN A 357 5.45 13.23 8.97
C GLN A 357 5.47 12.24 7.81
N SER A 358 4.73 12.55 6.75
CA SER A 358 4.61 11.74 5.52
C SER A 358 4.94 12.60 4.29
N THR A 359 4.55 12.16 3.09
CA THR A 359 4.55 13.01 1.89
C THR A 359 3.30 13.90 1.83
N SER A 360 3.45 15.08 1.24
CA SER A 360 2.42 16.10 1.13
C SER A 360 1.59 16.00 -0.15
N PHE A 361 0.50 16.79 -0.23
CA PHE A 361 -0.23 17.01 -1.49
C PHE A 361 0.64 17.57 -2.64
N HIS A 362 1.75 18.24 -2.32
CA HIS A 362 2.64 18.87 -3.31
C HIS A 362 3.71 17.91 -3.83
N ASP A 363 4.17 16.96 -3.01
CA ASP A 363 5.33 16.12 -3.34
C ASP A 363 5.03 15.20 -4.53
N GLN A 364 3.78 14.76 -4.64
CA GLN A 364 3.28 14.03 -5.80
C GLN A 364 3.31 14.85 -7.10
N LEU A 365 3.22 16.19 -7.03
CA LEU A 365 3.36 17.08 -8.19
C LEU A 365 4.82 17.18 -8.62
N TYR A 366 5.75 17.27 -7.66
CA TYR A 366 7.18 17.19 -7.92
C TYR A 366 7.52 15.93 -8.72
N VAL A 367 7.03 14.76 -8.27
CA VAL A 367 7.28 13.49 -8.97
C VAL A 367 6.64 13.46 -10.36
N ARG A 368 5.41 13.94 -10.50
CA ARG A 368 4.71 14.00 -11.80
C ARG A 368 5.46 14.89 -12.79
N ASP A 369 5.93 16.05 -12.35
CA ASP A 369 6.71 16.92 -13.23
C ASP A 369 8.08 16.33 -13.57
N LEU A 370 8.79 15.78 -12.58
CA LEU A 370 10.14 15.24 -12.78
C LEU A 370 10.14 14.00 -13.69
N LEU A 371 9.23 13.05 -13.43
CA LEU A 371 9.21 11.74 -14.09
C LEU A 371 8.16 11.62 -15.19
N LYS A 372 7.35 12.66 -15.40
CA LYS A 372 6.25 12.69 -16.38
C LYS A 372 5.25 11.54 -16.20
N VAL A 373 5.08 11.11 -14.95
CA VAL A 373 4.03 10.15 -14.57
C VAL A 373 2.68 10.84 -14.44
N LYS A 374 1.61 10.10 -14.70
CA LYS A 374 0.22 10.58 -14.64
C LYS A 374 -0.51 9.98 -13.44
N ARG A 375 -1.70 10.53 -13.17
CA ARG A 375 -2.68 9.93 -12.26
C ARG A 375 -3.33 8.70 -12.92
N ALA A 376 -4.10 7.93 -12.16
CA ALA A 376 -4.96 6.90 -12.73
C ALA A 376 -5.83 7.49 -13.86
N PRO A 377 -6.03 6.76 -14.98
CA PRO A 377 -6.60 7.33 -16.19
C PRO A 377 -8.04 7.85 -15.99
N GLU A 378 -8.84 7.15 -15.20
CA GLU A 378 -10.22 7.55 -14.91
C GLU A 378 -10.26 8.84 -14.08
N PHE A 379 -9.41 8.95 -13.06
CA PHE A 379 -9.28 10.15 -12.23
C PHE A 379 -8.66 11.34 -12.97
N ALA A 380 -7.66 11.10 -13.83
CA ALA A 380 -7.08 12.14 -14.68
C ALA A 380 -8.15 12.77 -15.59
N LYS A 381 -9.01 11.94 -16.18
CA LYS A 381 -10.15 12.40 -16.97
C LYS A 381 -11.14 13.23 -16.14
N TRP A 382 -11.48 12.78 -14.93
CA TRP A 382 -12.37 13.53 -14.05
C TRP A 382 -11.80 14.90 -13.66
N LEU A 383 -10.49 14.99 -13.39
CA LEU A 383 -9.84 16.28 -13.11
C LEU A 383 -9.91 17.26 -14.28
N GLU A 384 -9.77 16.76 -15.51
CA GLU A 384 -9.94 17.57 -16.73
C GLU A 384 -11.39 18.03 -16.90
N ASP A 385 -12.35 17.10 -16.79
CA ASP A 385 -13.78 17.36 -16.93
C ASP A 385 -14.29 18.36 -15.85
N MET A 386 -13.69 18.33 -14.65
CA MET A 386 -13.98 19.25 -13.56
C MET A 386 -13.19 20.58 -13.66
N GLU A 387 -12.37 20.80 -14.69
CA GLU A 387 -11.51 21.98 -14.84
C GLU A 387 -10.49 22.18 -13.68
N ILE A 388 -10.15 21.11 -12.96
CA ILE A 388 -9.14 21.11 -11.87
C ILE A 388 -7.73 20.95 -12.46
N ALA A 389 -7.60 20.19 -13.54
CA ALA A 389 -6.38 20.08 -14.33
C ALA A 389 -6.65 20.40 -15.81
N ASP A 390 -5.60 20.72 -16.56
CA ASP A 390 -5.65 20.71 -18.02
C ASP A 390 -5.43 19.31 -18.60
N HIS A 391 -5.55 19.20 -19.92
CA HIS A 391 -5.30 17.98 -20.69
C HIS A 391 -3.87 17.41 -20.51
N ASP A 392 -2.89 18.26 -20.17
CA ASP A 392 -1.51 17.84 -19.92
C ASP A 392 -1.31 17.39 -18.45
N GLY A 393 -2.34 17.49 -17.61
CA GLY A 393 -2.36 17.08 -16.21
C GLY A 393 -1.86 18.16 -15.23
N SER A 394 -1.60 19.37 -15.71
CA SER A 394 -1.19 20.51 -14.89
C SER A 394 -2.40 21.09 -14.15
N LEU A 395 -2.22 21.38 -12.87
CA LEU A 395 -3.30 21.91 -12.04
C LEU A 395 -3.68 23.34 -12.43
N ARG A 396 -4.96 23.67 -12.29
CA ARG A 396 -5.53 24.99 -12.54
C ARG A 396 -6.00 25.61 -11.22
N PRO A 397 -5.85 26.94 -11.05
CA PRO A 397 -6.49 27.64 -9.96
C PRO A 397 -8.01 27.46 -10.03
N LEU A 398 -8.62 26.97 -8.94
CA LEU A 398 -10.07 26.83 -8.91
C LEU A 398 -10.75 28.19 -9.03
N ARG A 399 -11.67 28.28 -9.99
CA ARG A 399 -12.53 29.46 -10.16
C ARG A 399 -13.35 29.74 -8.89
N SER A 400 -13.79 30.98 -8.74
CA SER A 400 -14.62 31.37 -7.60
C SER A 400 -15.94 30.61 -7.58
N ASP A 401 -16.53 30.36 -8.76
CA ASP A 401 -17.82 29.68 -9.03
C ASP A 401 -17.75 28.14 -9.13
N HIS A 402 -16.59 27.53 -8.79
CA HIS A 402 -16.34 26.11 -9.01
C HIS A 402 -17.28 25.18 -8.20
N PRO A 403 -17.87 24.13 -8.78
CA PRO A 403 -18.85 23.26 -8.11
C PRO A 403 -18.41 22.68 -6.76
N LEU A 404 -17.13 22.29 -6.63
CA LEU A 404 -16.56 21.82 -5.35
C LEU A 404 -16.63 22.86 -4.22
N LYS A 405 -16.68 24.17 -4.52
CA LYS A 405 -16.79 25.24 -3.53
C LYS A 405 -18.24 25.51 -3.08
N TYR A 406 -19.25 25.28 -3.93
CA TYR A 406 -20.66 25.59 -3.63
C TYR A 406 -21.49 24.40 -3.15
N GLY A 407 -21.03 23.16 -3.40
CA GLY A 407 -21.74 21.97 -2.94
C GLY A 407 -21.69 21.74 -1.42
N LEU A 408 -20.73 22.40 -0.76
CA LEU A 408 -20.30 22.23 0.63
C LEU A 408 -21.38 22.41 1.72
N PRO A 409 -22.26 23.43 1.71
CA PRO A 409 -23.13 23.73 2.86
C PRO A 409 -24.23 22.69 3.13
N ARG A 410 -24.37 21.66 2.29
CA ARG A 410 -25.35 20.58 2.45
C ARG A 410 -24.75 19.25 2.91
N LEU A 411 -23.42 19.10 2.88
CA LEU A 411 -22.72 17.86 3.28
C LEU A 411 -22.38 17.83 4.78
N THR A 412 -22.47 18.97 5.45
CA THR A 412 -22.07 19.16 6.85
C THR A 412 -23.20 19.71 7.72
N ALA A 413 -24.42 19.80 7.17
CA ALA A 413 -25.64 20.22 7.85
C ALA A 413 -26.45 18.98 8.23
#